data_AF-V4TE31-F1
#
_entry.id   AF-V4TE31-F1
#
_cell.length_a   1.000
_cell.length_b   1.000
_cell.length_c   1.000
_cell.angle_alpha   90.00
_cell.angle_beta   90.00
_cell.angle_gamma   90.00
#
_symmetry.space_group_name_H-M   'P 1'
#
loop_
_entity.id
_entity.type
_entity.pdbx_description
1 polymer ?
#
loop_
_entity_poly.entity_id
_entity_poly.type
_entity_poly.pdbx_seq_one_letter_code
_entity_poly.pdbx_strand_id
1 'polypeptide(L)'
;MLVLVTSEKRVEIWDPLPSAMSMDYNIALCKRVLTSIDTTLDHGGSNVDCNSIKLRDFPIEFCSREPTIRNEYDCALYIMLMMDRHNMLSSLNSLCQVRLFNVTHDKTCM
;
A
#
# COMPACT_ATOMS: atom_id res chain seq x y z
N MET A 1 -8.98 -0.07 10.41
CA MET A 1 -7.75 0.26 9.64
C MET A 1 -7.91 -0.40 8.29
N LEU A 2 -7.70 0.29 7.17
CA LEU A 2 -7.86 -0.31 5.83
C LEU A 2 -6.51 -0.46 5.15
N VAL A 3 -6.23 -1.65 4.65
CA VAL A 3 -5.05 -1.94 3.83
C VAL A 3 -5.52 -2.09 2.38
N LEU A 4 -4.92 -1.32 1.48
CA LEU A 4 -5.19 -1.38 0.04
C LEU A 4 -4.04 -2.11 -0.64
N VAL A 5 -4.34 -3.25 -1.24
CA VAL A 5 -3.36 -4.01 -2.03
C VAL A 5 -3.67 -3.80 -3.50
N THR A 6 -2.69 -3.31 -4.26
CA THR A 6 -2.82 -3.13 -5.71
C THR A 6 -1.92 -4.10 -6.44
N SER A 7 -2.52 -5.01 -7.23
CA SER A 7 -1.81 -6.01 -8.02
C SER A 7 -2.56 -6.29 -9.31
N GLU A 8 -1.85 -6.54 -10.42
CA GLU A 8 -2.45 -7.00 -11.69
C GLU A 8 -3.67 -6.18 -12.18
N LYS A 9 -3.64 -4.85 -11.99
CA LYS A 9 -4.75 -3.93 -12.32
C LYS A 9 -6.03 -4.12 -11.51
N ARG A 10 -5.93 -4.62 -10.28
CA ARG A 10 -7.03 -4.77 -9.33
C ARG A 10 -6.61 -4.19 -7.98
N VAL A 11 -7.59 -3.69 -7.24
CA VAL A 11 -7.40 -3.19 -5.88
C VAL A 11 -8.21 -4.05 -4.93
N GLU A 12 -7.53 -4.63 -3.95
CA GLU A 12 -8.17 -5.37 -2.88
C GLU A 12 -8.20 -4.51 -1.62
N ILE A 13 -9.38 -4.38 -1.02
CA ILE A 13 -9.56 -3.80 0.31
C ILE A 13 -9.48 -4.93 1.33
N TRP A 14 -8.58 -4.74 2.29
CA TRP A 14 -8.38 -5.63 3.43
C TRP A 14 -8.69 -4.85 4.71
N ASP A 15 -9.71 -5.30 5.46
CA ASP A 15 -10.10 -4.70 6.74
C ASP A 15 -9.79 -5.64 7.92
N PRO A 16 -8.55 -5.61 8.47
CA PRO A 16 -8.14 -6.45 9.60
C PRO A 16 -9.00 -6.32 10.85
N LEU A 17 -9.71 -5.21 10.99
CA LEU A 17 -10.59 -4.89 12.09
C LEU A 17 -11.95 -4.55 11.48
N PRO A 18 -12.79 -5.55 11.18
CA PRO A 18 -14.05 -5.37 10.47
C PRO A 18 -14.78 -4.17 11.03
N SER A 19 -14.70 -3.06 10.31
CA SER A 19 -15.20 -1.80 10.81
C SER A 19 -16.72 -1.87 10.84
N ALA A 20 -17.35 -1.18 11.79
CA ALA A 20 -18.81 -0.99 11.75
C ALA A 20 -19.26 -0.15 10.54
N MET A 21 -18.32 0.31 9.69
CA MET A 21 -18.59 1.11 8.51
C MET A 21 -19.08 0.21 7.37
N SER A 22 -20.00 0.74 6.56
CA SER A 22 -20.56 -0.01 5.44
C SER A 22 -19.50 -0.27 4.36
N MET A 23 -19.67 -1.38 3.65
CA MET A 23 -18.85 -1.75 2.49
C MET A 23 -18.77 -0.60 1.46
N ASP A 24 -19.90 0.06 1.18
CA ASP A 24 -19.97 1.20 0.26
C ASP A 24 -19.11 2.38 0.69
N TYR A 25 -19.05 2.66 2.00
CA TYR A 25 -18.20 3.72 2.54
C TYR A 25 -16.72 3.40 2.32
N ASN A 26 -16.31 2.16 2.59
CA ASN A 26 -14.93 1.71 2.39
C ASN A 26 -14.52 1.75 0.90
N ILE A 27 -15.43 1.44 -0.03
CA ILE A 27 -15.20 1.61 -1.48
C ILE A 27 -15.02 3.09 -1.83
N ALA A 28 -15.89 3.96 -1.32
CA ALA A 28 -15.81 5.39 -1.60
C ALA A 28 -14.49 5.99 -1.08
N LEU A 29 -14.06 5.59 0.12
CA LEU A 29 -12.78 5.99 0.69
C LEU A 29 -11.61 5.47 -0.15
N CYS A 30 -11.64 4.21 -0.57
CA CYS A 30 -10.63 3.63 -1.47
C CYS A 30 -10.51 4.43 -2.77
N LYS A 31 -11.62 4.72 -3.46
CA LYS A 31 -11.62 5.54 -4.69
C LYS A 31 -11.00 6.91 -4.50
N ARG A 32 -11.29 7.58 -3.36
CA ARG A 32 -10.70 8.89 -3.04
C ARG A 32 -9.19 8.80 -2.86
N VAL A 33 -8.70 7.77 -2.17
CA VAL A 33 -7.26 7.54 -1.99
C VAL A 33 -6.58 7.26 -3.33
N LEU A 34 -7.13 6.36 -4.16
CA LEU A 34 -6.56 6.05 -5.47
C LEU A 34 -6.51 7.29 -6.39
N THR A 35 -7.57 8.10 -6.39
CA THR A 35 -7.60 9.37 -7.14
C THR A 35 -6.52 10.34 -6.67
N SER A 36 -6.27 10.42 -5.35
CA SER A 36 -5.20 11.25 -4.80
C SER A 36 -3.81 10.77 -5.22
N ILE A 37 -3.60 9.45 -5.29
CA ILE A 37 -2.35 8.86 -5.77
C ILE A 37 -2.16 9.18 -7.25
N ASP A 38 -3.17 8.91 -8.09
CA ASP A 38 -3.14 9.25 -9.52
C ASP A 38 -2.79 10.73 -9.73
N THR A 39 -3.46 11.63 -9.00
CA THR A 39 -3.18 13.07 -9.05
C THR A 39 -1.73 13.37 -8.68
N THR A 40 -1.21 12.77 -7.61
CA THR A 40 0.18 13.00 -7.17
C THR A 40 1.19 12.51 -8.20
N LEU A 41 0.95 11.35 -8.80
CA LEU A 41 1.80 10.78 -9.86
C LEU A 41 1.78 11.66 -11.12
N ASP A 42 0.63 12.23 -11.48
CA ASP A 42 0.50 13.13 -12.62
C ASP A 42 1.27 14.46 -12.43
N HIS A 43 1.42 14.93 -11.19
CA HIS A 43 2.10 16.20 -10.87
C HIS A 43 3.61 16.02 -10.57
N GLY A 44 4.09 14.79 -10.35
CA GLY A 44 5.44 14.48 -9.88
C GLY A 44 6.55 14.38 -10.93
N GLY A 45 6.22 14.47 -12.23
CA GLY A 45 7.18 14.70 -13.31
C GLY A 45 7.69 13.47 -14.06
N SER A 46 7.28 13.36 -15.33
CA SER A 46 8.15 13.20 -16.49
C SER A 46 7.26 13.20 -17.74
N ASN A 47 7.69 13.87 -18.81
CA ASN A 47 7.12 13.87 -20.16
C ASN A 47 7.17 12.46 -20.78
N VAL A 48 6.49 11.50 -20.18
CA VAL A 48 6.25 10.20 -20.77
C VAL A 48 4.78 10.17 -21.10
N ASP A 49 4.47 10.54 -22.35
CA ASP A 49 3.24 10.16 -23.01
C ASP A 49 3.11 8.64 -22.91
N CYS A 50 2.43 8.20 -21.87
CA CYS A 50 1.97 6.85 -21.74
C CYS A 50 0.47 6.96 -21.55
N ASN A 51 -0.27 6.08 -22.21
CA ASN A 51 -1.63 5.71 -21.84
C ASN A 51 -1.64 5.27 -20.36
N SER A 52 -1.57 6.24 -19.44
CA SER A 52 -1.20 6.01 -18.04
C SER A 52 -2.41 5.35 -17.40
N ILE A 53 -2.26 4.06 -17.13
CA ILE A 53 -3.26 3.28 -16.44
C ILE A 53 -3.52 3.98 -15.10
N LYS A 54 -4.75 4.48 -14.90
CA LYS A 54 -5.14 5.16 -13.67
C LYS A 54 -5.56 4.13 -12.64
N LEU A 55 -5.02 4.24 -11.44
CA LEU A 55 -5.33 3.34 -10.34
C LEU A 55 -6.81 3.44 -9.96
N ARG A 56 -7.43 4.63 -10.09
CA ARG A 56 -8.86 4.85 -9.82
C ARG A 56 -9.79 4.03 -10.72
N ASP A 57 -9.31 3.56 -11.87
CA ASP A 57 -10.10 2.81 -12.84
C ASP A 57 -10.02 1.29 -12.58
N PHE A 58 -9.22 0.85 -11.61
CA PHE A 58 -9.12 -0.56 -11.25
C PHE A 58 -10.40 -1.07 -10.55
N PRO A 59 -10.85 -2.30 -10.86
CA PRO A 59 -11.87 -2.96 -10.08
C PRO A 59 -11.44 -3.07 -8.62
N ILE A 60 -12.36 -2.74 -7.72
CA ILE A 60 -12.17 -2.79 -6.28
C ILE A 60 -12.95 -3.98 -5.74
N GLU A 61 -12.27 -4.84 -5.00
CA GLU A 61 -12.88 -6.01 -4.37
C GLU A 61 -12.54 -6.08 -2.89
N PHE A 62 -13.43 -6.66 -2.08
CA PHE A 62 -13.14 -6.97 -0.69
C PHE A 62 -12.55 -8.37 -0.61
N CYS A 63 -11.45 -8.48 0.12
CA CYS A 63 -10.93 -9.80 0.44
C CYS A 63 -11.88 -10.48 1.43
N SER A 64 -12.36 -11.67 1.10
CA SER A 64 -13.22 -12.49 1.99
C SER A 64 -12.42 -13.50 2.82
N ARG A 65 -11.10 -13.59 2.61
CA ARG A 65 -10.19 -14.57 3.23
C ARG A 65 -9.27 -13.94 4.28
N GLU A 66 -9.81 -12.99 5.03
CA GLU A 66 -9.04 -12.13 5.92
C GLU A 66 -8.66 -12.84 7.24
N PRO A 67 -7.40 -12.77 7.68
CA PRO A 67 -7.10 -12.98 9.09
C PRO A 67 -7.57 -11.74 9.86
N THR A 68 -8.57 -11.88 10.72
CA THR A 68 -8.98 -10.80 11.61
C THR A 68 -8.00 -10.66 12.76
N ILE A 69 -7.60 -9.43 13.08
CA ILE A 69 -6.84 -9.16 14.30
C ILE A 69 -7.82 -8.87 15.43
N ARG A 70 -7.50 -9.39 16.62
CA ARG A 70 -8.35 -9.21 17.82
C ARG A 70 -8.10 -7.88 18.53
N ASN A 71 -6.98 -7.24 18.22
CA ASN A 71 -6.51 -6.05 18.92
C ASN A 71 -5.92 -5.05 17.93
N GLU A 72 -6.20 -3.77 18.15
CA GLU A 72 -5.72 -2.67 17.32
C GLU A 72 -4.20 -2.51 17.38
N TYR A 73 -3.56 -2.92 18.49
CA TYR A 73 -2.10 -2.88 18.63
C TYR A 73 -1.37 -3.89 17.73
N ASP A 74 -2.08 -4.90 17.18
CA ASP A 74 -1.50 -5.89 16.27
C ASP A 74 -1.52 -5.44 14.80
N CYS A 75 -1.89 -4.19 14.53
CA CYS A 75 -1.99 -3.64 13.18
C CYS A 75 -0.65 -3.68 12.41
N ALA A 76 0.47 -3.41 13.08
CA ALA A 76 1.80 -3.48 12.47
C ALA A 76 2.16 -4.92 12.09
N LEU A 77 1.82 -5.89 12.95
CA LEU A 77 2.04 -7.31 12.68
C LEU A 77 1.19 -7.78 11.49
N TYR A 78 -0.06 -7.33 11.41
CA TYR A 78 -0.92 -7.61 10.28
C TYR A 78 -0.34 -7.08 8.96
N ILE A 79 0.12 -5.83 8.95
CA ILE A 79 0.77 -5.23 7.78
C ILE A 79 2.00 -6.05 7.37
N MET A 80 2.86 -6.44 8.31
CA MET A 80 4.02 -7.28 8.02
C MET A 80 3.63 -8.65 7.43
N LEU A 81 2.60 -9.32 7.98
CA LEU A 81 2.09 -10.59 7.46
C LEU A 81 1.54 -10.43 6.03
N MET A 82 0.84 -9.33 5.74
CA MET A 82 0.32 -9.04 4.42
C MET A 82 1.44 -8.78 3.41
N MET A 83 2.47 -8.03 3.81
CA MET A 83 3.64 -7.76 2.97
C MET A 83 4.41 -9.04 2.65
N ASP A 84 4.53 -9.97 3.60
CA ASP A 84 5.14 -11.28 3.40
C ASP A 84 4.32 -12.14 2.42
N ARG A 85 2.99 -12.21 2.62
CA ARG A 85 2.06 -12.95 1.75
C ARG A 85 2.09 -12.49 0.30
N HIS A 86 2.23 -11.19 0.06
CA HIS A 86 2.34 -10.62 -1.28
C HIS A 86 3.80 -10.55 -1.79
N ASN A 87 4.74 -11.19 -1.09
CA ASN A 87 6.17 -11.20 -1.40
C ASN A 87 6.78 -9.79 -1.56
N MET A 88 6.16 -8.78 -0.94
CA MET A 88 6.56 -7.37 -1.01
C MET A 88 7.77 -7.05 -0.13
N LEU A 89 8.11 -7.94 0.81
CA LEU A 89 9.30 -7.83 1.66
C LEU A 89 10.60 -7.81 0.83
N SER A 90 10.65 -8.59 -0.26
CA SER A 90 11.78 -8.59 -1.19
C SER A 90 11.92 -7.24 -1.92
N SER A 91 10.80 -6.68 -2.39
CA SER A 91 10.72 -5.37 -3.05
C SER A 91 11.10 -4.23 -2.10
N LEU A 92 10.68 -4.28 -0.83
CA LEU A 92 11.09 -3.28 0.16
C LEU A 92 12.55 -3.38 0.54
N ASN A 93 13.09 -4.58 0.70
CA ASN A 93 14.53 -4.73 0.92
C ASN A 93 15.34 -4.14 -0.23
N SER A 94 14.88 -4.29 -1.48
CA SER A 94 15.53 -3.65 -2.63
C SER A 94 15.45 -2.12 -2.60
N LEU A 95 14.31 -1.55 -2.20
CA LEU A 95 14.11 -0.09 -2.06
C LEU A 95 14.85 0.50 -0.84
N CYS A 96 14.89 -0.21 0.27
CA CYS A 96 15.60 0.19 1.50
C CYS A 96 17.12 0.03 1.36
N GLN A 97 17.61 -0.94 0.57
CA GLN A 97 19.03 -1.02 0.22
C GLN A 97 19.50 0.24 -0.53
N VAL A 98 18.64 0.90 -1.31
CA VAL A 98 18.97 2.19 -1.96
C VAL A 98 19.08 3.36 -0.95
N ARG A 99 18.55 3.24 0.28
CA ARG A 99 18.64 4.29 1.32
C ARG A 99 19.53 3.98 2.52
N LEU A 100 19.97 2.73 2.73
CA LEU A 100 20.91 2.39 3.80
C LEU A 100 22.39 2.57 3.43
N PHE A 101 22.71 2.84 2.16
CA PHE A 101 24.08 3.21 1.75
C PHE A 101 24.46 4.68 2.03
N ASN A 102 23.62 5.46 2.70
CA ASN A 102 23.97 6.83 3.13
C ASN A 102 23.91 7.07 4.64
N VAL A 103 23.81 6.02 5.45
CA VAL A 103 24.00 6.11 6.91
C VAL A 103 24.93 5.01 7.41
N THR A 104 26.08 4.84 6.74
CA THR A 104 27.25 4.26 7.38
C THR A 104 28.49 4.92 6.81
N HIS A 105 29.05 5.85 7.58
CA HIS A 105 30.48 6.17 7.77
C HIS A 105 30.65 7.66 8.04
N ASP A 106 30.39 8.07 9.27
CA ASP A 106 31.30 9.03 9.90
C ASP A 106 31.55 8.60 11.35
N LYS A 107 32.29 7.49 11.47
CA LYS A 107 33.17 7.29 12.62
C LYS A 107 34.49 7.94 12.24
N THR A 108 34.58 9.26 12.36
CA THR A 108 35.88 9.92 12.44
C THR A 108 36.39 9.71 13.86
N CYS A 109 37.31 8.75 13.98
CA CYS A 109 38.34 8.78 15.02
C CYS A 109 39.05 10.14 14.97
N MET A 110 39.01 10.87 16.08
CA MET A 110 40.18 11.49 16.72
C MET A 110 39.89 11.65 18.22
#